data_AF-A0A3A0DMM0-F1
#
_entry.id   AF-A0A3A0DMM0-F1
#
_cell.length_a   1.000
_cell.length_b   1.000
_cell.length_c   1.000
_cell.angle_alpha   90.00
_cell.angle_beta   90.00
_cell.angle_gamma   90.00
#
_symmetry.space_group_name_H-M   'P 1'
#
loop_
_entity.id
_entity.type
_entity.pdbx_description
1 polymer ?
#
loop_
_entity_poly.entity_id
_entity_poly.type
_entity_poly.pdbx_seq_one_letter_code
_entity_poly.pdbx_strand_id
1 'polypeptide(L)'
;MASGTLPPPVAPPRASRAASKAAIPSDFIDQQIGKTRAYVKSVDIAHGLLSLVTGVIAYLLAMALVDHWLVPGGLGTFGRTVAFLAVVGGSAWHLARTLLPLVMLKINPLYAAQTIEQCQPSFKNSLLSVLQLRQQRDLVPEAVYNSVEEHAATRLATVTVESTVDRSGLIRIGYVMLGVVIAAALYYLVSPKDALATAGRVLMPWADIAAPTRVTINDVQPGDATVIRGQQLDVSAEVAGLRDGEVARVVYSSDDGQVVDRELPMHAGEGGYRHVAMLPPGDERLQGSVTYRVEAGDARSPTYRVTVEPTPMIDVESVHYDYPEYTAPILQDKRVEGVGDIRAVEGTRVTIRCRANQAIGRAMVDFGCDGKTDATMKVSGDQAIATFELRFADRANLVPEHVSYQVKFYNKQGVGNPAPVQHAIEVLPDLPPEVSLERPAEPLVEVPEDETVEFRATARDADFKLSEVVLKHEGRAGQRAPASLPLLAAEKAPWQGKFDAQTRKSPRELGYRAGDEIRYWIEAVDNKTPIDTANRASTRPATIRVLAALRPQEQPKPDQNAEAKPQDEPQNPEQ
;
A
#
# COMPACT_ATOMS: atom_id res chain seq x y z
N MET A 1 133.33 -2.42 -9.73
CA MET A 1 131.92 -2.39 -10.17
C MET A 1 131.10 -3.11 -9.11
N ALA A 2 130.20 -2.37 -8.44
CA ALA A 2 129.10 -2.78 -7.52
C ALA A 2 129.40 -3.88 -6.46
N SER A 3 129.55 -3.60 -5.15
CA SER A 3 128.68 -2.93 -4.17
C SER A 3 127.37 -3.66 -3.88
N GLY A 4 127.23 -4.17 -2.65
CA GLY A 4 126.04 -4.83 -2.12
C GLY A 4 126.28 -5.40 -0.72
N THR A 5 126.37 -4.53 0.29
CA THR A 5 126.47 -4.86 1.72
C THR A 5 125.08 -5.07 2.36
N LEU A 6 124.90 -6.17 3.08
CA LEU A 6 123.75 -6.42 3.98
C LEU A 6 124.18 -6.19 5.44
N PRO A 7 123.45 -5.38 6.25
CA PRO A 7 123.61 -5.31 7.70
C PRO A 7 122.59 -6.20 8.47
N PRO A 8 122.80 -6.45 9.79
CA PRO A 8 122.27 -7.61 10.54
C PRO A 8 120.94 -7.29 11.30
N PRO A 9 120.37 -8.22 12.12
CA PRO A 9 118.92 -8.33 12.35
C PRO A 9 118.38 -7.37 13.43
N VAL A 10 117.12 -6.96 13.26
CA VAL A 10 116.37 -6.14 14.22
C VAL A 10 115.30 -6.99 14.90
N ALA A 11 115.38 -7.08 16.24
CA ALA A 11 114.34 -7.67 17.08
C ALA A 11 113.13 -6.73 17.23
N PRO A 12 111.88 -7.22 17.19
CA PRO A 12 110.73 -6.45 17.65
C PRO A 12 110.45 -6.63 19.16
N PRO A 13 109.73 -5.69 19.78
CA PRO A 13 109.92 -5.28 21.18
C PRO A 13 109.08 -6.05 22.20
N ARG A 14 109.57 -6.06 23.45
CA ARG A 14 108.76 -6.34 24.65
C ARG A 14 107.70 -5.24 24.81
N ALA A 15 106.44 -5.57 24.53
CA ALA A 15 105.31 -4.77 24.99
C ALA A 15 105.05 -5.10 26.47
N SER A 16 105.36 -4.15 27.35
CA SER A 16 104.97 -4.18 28.75
C SER A 16 103.54 -3.68 28.93
N ARG A 17 102.84 -4.36 29.85
CA ARG A 17 101.79 -3.86 30.74
C ARG A 17 100.35 -3.74 30.22
N ALA A 18 99.53 -4.52 30.93
CA ALA A 18 98.24 -4.11 31.47
C ALA A 18 97.13 -3.84 30.46
N ALA A 19 96.67 -4.91 29.81
CA ALA A 19 95.23 -5.04 29.60
C ALA A 19 94.59 -5.08 31.00
N SER A 20 93.99 -3.97 31.41
CA SER A 20 93.01 -3.94 32.48
C SER A 20 92.05 -5.12 32.27
N LYS A 21 92.09 -6.11 33.17
CA LYS A 21 90.96 -7.03 33.36
C LYS A 21 89.75 -6.11 33.55
N ALA A 22 88.91 -5.99 32.52
CA ALA A 22 87.60 -5.39 32.66
C ALA A 22 86.90 -6.21 33.74
N ALA A 23 86.80 -5.66 34.95
CA ALA A 23 86.13 -6.32 36.06
C ALA A 23 84.71 -6.62 35.58
N ILE A 24 84.40 -7.90 35.42
CA ILE A 24 83.05 -8.32 35.07
C ILE A 24 82.14 -7.80 36.19
N PRO A 25 81.13 -6.96 35.89
CA PRO A 25 80.27 -6.41 36.93
C PRO A 25 79.64 -7.53 37.76
N SER A 26 79.50 -7.34 39.08
CA SER A 26 78.87 -8.32 39.99
C SER A 26 77.48 -8.77 39.52
N ASP A 27 76.80 -7.90 38.78
CA ASP A 27 75.44 -8.11 38.33
C ASP A 27 75.35 -8.85 36.98
N PHE A 28 76.50 -9.17 36.35
CA PHE A 28 76.55 -9.81 35.02
C PHE A 28 75.91 -11.21 35.03
N ILE A 29 76.18 -12.00 36.08
CA ILE A 29 75.60 -13.33 36.25
C ILE A 29 74.08 -13.22 36.40
N ASP A 30 73.60 -12.29 37.23
CA ASP A 30 72.17 -12.06 37.46
C ASP A 30 71.44 -11.55 36.21
N GLN A 31 72.09 -10.68 35.42
CA GLN A 31 71.56 -10.23 34.13
C GLN A 31 71.43 -11.37 33.12
N GLN A 32 72.42 -12.26 33.04
CA GLN A 32 72.40 -13.36 32.08
C GLN A 32 71.42 -14.48 32.49
N ILE A 33 71.33 -14.77 33.79
CA ILE A 33 70.28 -15.65 34.35
C ILE A 33 68.90 -15.04 34.08
N GLY A 34 68.73 -13.73 34.28
CA GLY A 34 67.49 -13.00 33.98
C GLY A 34 67.08 -13.09 32.51
N LYS A 35 68.02 -12.88 31.58
CA LYS A 35 67.79 -13.03 30.13
C LYS A 35 67.40 -14.45 29.75
N THR A 36 68.10 -15.44 30.28
CA THR A 36 67.80 -16.87 30.00
C THR A 36 66.42 -17.24 30.54
N ARG A 37 66.06 -16.76 31.74
CA ARG A 37 64.77 -17.01 32.38
C ARG A 37 63.61 -16.36 31.60
N ALA A 38 63.81 -15.15 31.07
CA ALA A 38 62.86 -14.50 30.18
C ALA A 38 62.72 -15.25 28.84
N TYR A 39 63.82 -15.78 28.31
CA TYR A 39 63.84 -16.52 27.05
C TYR A 39 63.19 -17.91 27.16
N VAL A 40 63.44 -18.67 28.23
CA VAL A 40 62.73 -19.93 28.51
C VAL A 40 61.23 -19.66 28.66
N LYS A 41 60.87 -18.61 29.41
CA LYS A 41 59.47 -18.19 29.57
C LYS A 41 58.82 -17.85 28.22
N SER A 42 59.50 -17.16 27.31
CA SER A 42 58.94 -16.80 26.00
C SER A 42 58.77 -18.02 25.09
N VAL A 43 59.68 -19.00 25.13
CA VAL A 43 59.55 -20.26 24.38
C VAL A 43 58.37 -21.10 24.90
N ASP A 44 58.20 -21.21 26.22
CA ASP A 44 57.08 -21.94 26.82
C ASP A 44 55.73 -21.26 26.53
N ILE A 45 55.68 -19.91 26.56
CA ILE A 45 54.49 -19.14 26.16
C ILE A 45 54.20 -19.35 24.67
N ALA A 46 55.21 -19.30 23.81
CA ALA A 46 55.05 -19.53 22.38
C ALA A 46 54.52 -20.94 22.09
N HIS A 47 55.04 -21.95 22.78
CA HIS A 47 54.55 -23.33 22.67
C HIS A 47 53.09 -23.45 23.14
N GLY A 48 52.74 -22.88 24.29
CA GLY A 48 51.37 -22.91 24.81
C GLY A 48 50.35 -22.18 23.93
N LEU A 49 50.75 -21.06 23.32
CA LEU A 49 49.92 -20.32 22.37
C LEU A 49 49.77 -21.11 21.06
N LEU A 50 50.86 -21.67 20.53
CA LEU A 50 50.85 -22.44 19.30
C LEU A 50 50.00 -23.71 19.43
N SER A 51 50.06 -24.39 20.59
CA SER A 51 49.20 -25.54 20.88
C SER A 51 47.72 -25.15 20.97
N LEU A 52 47.41 -23.98 21.56
CA LEU A 52 46.04 -23.47 21.64
C LEU A 52 45.47 -23.21 20.24
N VAL A 53 46.20 -22.46 19.41
CA VAL A 53 45.78 -22.16 18.02
C VAL A 53 45.57 -23.45 17.23
N THR A 54 46.51 -24.39 17.34
CA THR A 54 46.40 -25.70 16.66
C THR A 54 45.15 -26.46 17.11
N GLY A 55 44.88 -26.51 18.41
CA GLY A 55 43.70 -27.17 18.97
C GLY A 55 42.38 -26.52 18.53
N VAL A 56 42.32 -25.19 18.50
CA VAL A 56 41.14 -24.45 18.02
C VAL A 56 40.87 -24.74 16.54
N ILE A 57 41.89 -24.69 15.68
CA ILE A 57 41.72 -24.98 14.25
C ILE A 57 41.26 -26.43 14.04
N ALA A 58 41.88 -27.39 14.73
CA ALA A 58 41.49 -28.80 14.64
C ALA A 58 40.05 -29.04 15.12
N TYR A 59 39.63 -28.38 16.20
CA TYR A 59 38.26 -28.45 16.71
C TYR A 59 37.25 -27.85 15.72
N LEU A 60 37.53 -26.67 15.16
CA LEU A 60 36.65 -26.04 14.17
C LEU A 60 36.50 -26.92 12.91
N LEU A 61 37.59 -27.54 12.45
CA LEU A 61 37.55 -28.48 11.35
C LEU A 61 36.68 -29.72 11.67
N ALA A 62 36.81 -30.28 12.87
CA ALA A 62 35.98 -31.40 13.31
C ALA A 62 34.49 -31.02 13.37
N MET A 63 34.17 -29.82 13.89
CA MET A 63 32.79 -29.33 13.92
C MET A 63 32.23 -29.08 12.51
N ALA A 64 33.04 -28.59 11.57
CA ALA A 64 32.64 -28.45 10.18
C ALA A 64 32.32 -29.80 9.52
N LEU A 65 33.07 -30.85 9.84
CA LEU A 65 32.78 -32.21 9.37
C LEU A 65 31.46 -32.74 9.95
N VAL A 66 31.22 -32.54 11.24
CA VAL A 66 29.95 -32.94 11.89
C VAL A 66 28.76 -32.19 11.31
N ASP A 67 28.88 -30.87 11.13
CA ASP A 67 27.83 -30.00 10.57
C ASP A 67 27.48 -30.37 9.13
N HIS A 68 28.49 -30.68 8.31
CA HIS A 68 28.28 -30.92 6.88
C HIS A 68 27.74 -32.32 6.58
N TRP A 69 28.10 -33.33 7.37
CA TRP A 69 27.90 -34.75 7.05
C TRP A 69 27.04 -35.52 8.05
N LEU A 70 27.08 -35.19 9.33
CA LEU A 70 26.43 -35.98 10.38
C LEU A 70 25.02 -35.49 10.71
N VAL A 71 24.74 -34.20 10.51
CA VAL A 71 23.46 -33.57 10.84
C VAL A 71 22.76 -33.05 9.58
N PRO A 72 21.67 -33.70 9.11
CA PRO A 72 20.85 -33.18 8.03
C PRO A 72 20.24 -31.83 8.43
N GLY A 73 20.61 -30.74 7.75
CA GLY A 73 20.20 -29.37 8.07
C GLY A 73 21.18 -28.55 8.93
N GLY A 74 22.32 -29.14 9.31
CA GLY A 74 23.36 -28.49 10.12
C GLY A 74 23.04 -28.43 11.62
N LEU A 75 24.01 -28.01 12.42
CA LEU A 75 23.90 -27.80 13.85
C LEU A 75 22.87 -26.69 14.11
N GLY A 76 21.77 -27.04 14.79
CA GLY A 76 20.80 -26.08 15.30
C GLY A 76 21.41 -25.12 16.34
N THR A 77 20.65 -24.11 16.75
CA THR A 77 21.10 -23.08 17.72
C THR A 77 21.66 -23.68 19.01
N PHE A 78 21.02 -24.72 19.56
CA PHE A 78 21.51 -25.42 20.75
C PHE A 78 22.85 -26.15 20.52
N GLY A 79 23.00 -26.82 19.37
CA GLY A 79 24.27 -27.47 19.02
C GLY A 79 25.40 -26.46 18.85
N ARG A 80 25.11 -25.28 18.30
CA ARG A 80 26.07 -24.18 18.14
C ARG A 80 26.49 -23.57 19.48
N THR A 81 25.55 -23.32 20.39
CA THR A 81 25.88 -22.75 21.70
C THR A 81 26.71 -23.71 22.54
N VAL A 82 26.41 -25.02 22.51
CA VAL A 82 27.24 -26.04 23.15
C VAL A 82 28.64 -26.09 22.54
N ALA A 83 28.74 -26.08 21.20
CA ALA A 83 30.03 -26.11 20.51
C ALA A 83 30.88 -24.85 20.80
N PHE A 84 30.25 -23.67 20.89
CA PHE A 84 30.88 -22.41 21.28
C PHE A 84 31.35 -22.44 22.74
N LEU A 85 30.49 -22.87 23.68
CA LEU A 85 30.87 -22.98 25.09
C LEU A 85 32.00 -24.00 25.29
N ALA A 86 32.02 -25.08 24.52
CA ALA A 86 33.11 -26.05 24.56
C ALA A 86 34.44 -25.46 24.07
N VAL A 87 34.46 -24.68 22.97
CA VAL A 87 35.70 -24.07 22.48
C VAL A 87 36.18 -22.94 23.39
N VAL A 88 35.27 -22.10 23.89
CA VAL A 88 35.60 -21.00 24.82
C VAL A 88 36.05 -21.55 26.16
N GLY A 89 35.31 -22.50 26.74
CA GLY A 89 35.64 -23.16 27.99
C GLY A 89 36.96 -23.93 27.93
N GLY A 90 37.16 -24.70 26.85
CA GLY A 90 38.41 -25.43 26.60
C GLY A 90 39.61 -24.50 26.42
N SER A 91 39.44 -23.40 25.67
CA SER A 91 40.49 -22.39 25.49
C SER A 91 40.83 -21.68 26.78
N ALA A 92 39.82 -21.27 27.56
CA ALA A 92 40.01 -20.63 28.86
C ALA A 92 40.68 -21.57 29.87
N TRP A 93 40.29 -22.85 29.91
CA TRP A 93 40.92 -23.86 30.73
C TRP A 93 42.39 -24.09 30.35
N HIS A 94 42.69 -24.18 29.05
CA HIS A 94 44.07 -24.34 28.56
C HIS A 94 44.93 -23.12 28.90
N LEU A 95 44.41 -21.91 28.70
CA LEU A 95 45.08 -20.66 29.06
C LEU A 95 45.32 -20.57 30.58
N ALA A 96 44.34 -20.93 31.39
CA ALA A 96 44.44 -20.95 32.85
C ALA A 96 45.44 -22.01 33.35
N ARG A 97 45.54 -23.16 32.68
CA ARG A 97 46.46 -24.24 33.07
C ARG A 97 47.89 -23.98 32.60
N THR A 98 48.08 -23.41 31.42
CA THR A 98 49.41 -23.27 30.81
C THR A 98 50.00 -21.87 30.99
N LEU A 99 49.27 -20.81 30.65
CA LEU A 99 49.80 -19.45 30.64
C LEU A 99 49.69 -18.74 32.01
N LEU A 100 48.62 -18.96 32.77
CA LEU A 100 48.45 -18.34 34.09
C LEU A 100 49.60 -18.63 35.07
N PRO A 101 50.07 -19.89 35.24
CA PRO A 101 51.21 -20.15 36.12
C PRO A 101 52.50 -19.51 35.58
N LEU A 102 52.71 -19.46 34.26
CA LEU A 102 53.89 -18.84 33.65
C LEU A 102 53.92 -17.32 33.85
N VAL A 103 52.76 -16.66 33.88
CA VAL A 103 52.66 -15.20 34.08
C VAL A 103 52.74 -14.85 35.56
N MET A 104 52.06 -15.59 36.43
CA MET A 104 51.98 -15.29 37.87
C MET A 104 53.16 -15.80 38.70
N LEU A 105 53.80 -16.91 38.31
CA LEU A 105 54.90 -17.50 39.06
C LEU A 105 56.25 -17.09 38.45
N LYS A 106 57.20 -16.75 39.32
CA LYS A 106 58.59 -16.49 38.93
C LYS A 106 59.32 -17.84 38.80
N ILE A 107 59.79 -18.19 37.60
CA ILE A 107 60.58 -19.43 37.32
C ILE A 107 61.74 -19.55 38.33
N ASN A 108 62.09 -20.70 38.90
CA ASN A 108 63.18 -20.75 39.89
C ASN A 108 64.55 -20.35 39.23
N PRO A 109 65.34 -19.40 39.79
CA PRO A 109 66.67 -19.08 39.25
C PRO A 109 67.60 -20.29 39.14
N LEU A 110 67.45 -21.30 40.02
CA LEU A 110 68.18 -22.57 39.92
C LEU A 110 67.85 -23.36 38.65
N TYR A 111 66.60 -23.30 38.17
CA TYR A 111 66.18 -23.96 36.92
C TYR A 111 66.82 -23.28 35.71
N ALA A 112 66.90 -21.95 35.71
CA ALA A 112 67.56 -21.20 34.65
C ALA A 112 69.07 -21.50 34.60
N ALA A 113 69.74 -21.57 35.75
CA ALA A 113 71.14 -21.96 35.83
C ALA A 113 71.39 -23.41 35.38
N GLN A 114 70.52 -24.34 35.78
CA GLN A 114 70.58 -25.74 35.35
C GLN A 114 70.41 -25.89 33.83
N THR A 115 69.50 -25.13 33.22
CA THR A 115 69.27 -25.13 31.76
C THR A 115 70.51 -24.68 30.99
N ILE A 116 71.21 -23.65 31.49
CA ILE A 116 72.47 -23.16 30.90
C ILE A 116 73.57 -24.22 31.00
N GLU A 117 73.71 -24.88 32.15
CA GLU A 117 74.74 -25.90 32.38
C GLU A 117 74.50 -27.20 31.61
N GLN A 118 73.24 -27.62 31.45
CA GLN A 118 72.90 -28.81 30.67
C GLN A 118 73.24 -28.64 29.18
N CYS A 119 73.08 -27.44 28.64
CA CYS A 119 73.43 -27.15 27.25
C CYS A 119 74.94 -27.04 27.02
N GLN A 120 75.72 -26.83 28.09
CA GLN A 120 77.16 -26.65 27.97
C GLN A 120 77.94 -27.37 29.09
N PRO A 121 78.39 -28.62 28.85
CA PRO A 121 79.09 -29.46 29.84
C PRO A 121 80.38 -28.85 30.40
N SER A 122 80.93 -27.82 29.76
CA SER A 122 82.15 -27.13 30.20
C SER A 122 81.95 -26.33 31.50
N PHE A 123 80.73 -26.07 31.95
CA PHE A 123 80.48 -25.36 33.22
C PHE A 123 80.66 -26.24 34.47
N LYS A 124 80.63 -27.59 34.37
CA LYS A 124 80.88 -28.51 35.51
C LYS A 124 80.22 -28.08 36.84
N ASN A 125 78.95 -27.70 36.81
CA ASN A 125 78.17 -27.21 37.97
C ASN A 125 78.64 -25.89 38.60
N SER A 126 79.50 -25.09 37.94
CA SER A 126 80.02 -23.85 38.51
C SER A 126 78.93 -22.79 38.76
N LEU A 127 77.94 -22.63 37.88
CA LEU A 127 76.85 -21.65 38.04
C LEU A 127 75.88 -22.10 39.13
N LEU A 128 75.56 -23.40 39.17
CA LEU A 128 74.72 -23.98 40.21
C LEU A 128 75.39 -23.88 41.58
N SER A 129 76.70 -24.15 41.67
CA SER A 129 77.49 -23.97 42.88
C SER A 129 77.54 -22.51 43.33
N VAL A 130 77.73 -21.52 42.43
CA VAL A 130 77.69 -20.09 42.82
C VAL A 130 76.33 -19.73 43.43
N LEU A 131 75.23 -20.16 42.83
CA LEU A 131 73.89 -19.86 43.34
C LEU A 131 73.58 -20.58 44.66
N GLN A 132 74.07 -21.81 44.85
CA GLN A 132 73.94 -22.56 46.10
C GLN A 132 74.81 -21.97 47.22
N LEU A 133 76.07 -21.63 46.93
CA LEU A 133 76.97 -20.97 47.87
C LEU A 133 76.45 -19.57 48.27
N ARG A 134 75.79 -18.86 47.35
CA ARG A 134 75.14 -17.56 47.64
C ARG A 134 73.99 -17.70 48.64
N GLN A 135 73.26 -18.82 48.66
CA GLN A 135 72.24 -19.10 49.68
C GLN A 135 72.84 -19.47 51.05
N GLN A 136 74.09 -19.92 51.09
CA GLN A 136 74.83 -20.32 52.30
C GLN A 136 76.06 -19.45 52.52
N ARG A 137 75.92 -18.13 52.27
CA ARG A 137 77.04 -17.17 52.26
C ARG A 137 77.78 -17.09 53.59
N ASP A 138 77.09 -17.35 54.70
CA ASP A 138 77.63 -17.26 56.06
C ASP A 138 78.58 -18.42 56.42
N LEU A 139 78.61 -19.48 55.60
CA LEU A 139 79.36 -20.72 55.87
C LEU A 139 80.64 -20.84 55.02
N VAL A 140 80.95 -19.86 54.16
CA VAL A 140 82.06 -19.95 53.20
C VAL A 140 82.99 -18.73 53.29
N PRO A 141 84.32 -18.91 53.30
CA PRO A 141 85.28 -17.81 53.24
C PRO A 141 85.15 -16.97 51.96
N GLU A 142 85.16 -15.63 52.09
CA GLU A 142 84.95 -14.69 50.97
C GLU A 142 85.91 -14.91 49.79
N ALA A 143 87.17 -15.28 50.05
CA ALA A 143 88.15 -15.54 49.00
C ALA A 143 87.78 -16.72 48.10
N VAL A 144 87.16 -17.77 48.67
CA VAL A 144 86.71 -18.95 47.91
C VAL A 144 85.49 -18.58 47.08
N TYR A 145 84.52 -17.88 47.66
CA TYR A 145 83.33 -17.42 46.94
C TYR A 145 83.70 -16.54 45.73
N ASN A 146 84.56 -15.54 45.92
CA ASN A 146 84.98 -14.63 44.85
C ASN A 146 85.72 -15.36 43.73
N SER A 147 86.52 -16.39 44.05
CA SER A 147 87.24 -17.18 43.05
C SER A 147 86.29 -18.01 42.19
N VAL A 148 85.24 -18.60 42.79
CA VAL A 148 84.23 -19.41 42.09
C VAL A 148 83.30 -18.52 41.26
N GLU A 149 82.96 -17.33 41.77
CA GLU A 149 82.18 -16.31 41.06
C GLU A 149 82.93 -15.76 39.83
N GLU A 150 84.21 -15.41 39.95
CA GLU A 150 85.03 -14.93 38.83
C GLU A 150 85.21 -16.01 37.75
N HIS A 151 85.39 -17.28 38.16
CA HIS A 151 85.47 -18.41 37.24
C HIS A 151 84.15 -18.67 36.51
N ALA A 152 83.01 -18.57 37.20
CA ALA A 152 81.69 -18.72 36.59
C ALA A 152 81.39 -17.56 35.63
N ALA A 153 81.69 -16.31 36.02
CA ALA A 153 81.45 -15.11 35.23
C ALA A 153 82.28 -15.11 33.92
N THR A 154 83.55 -15.50 33.99
CA THR A 154 84.44 -15.54 32.81
C THR A 154 83.98 -16.57 31.78
N ARG A 155 83.45 -17.72 32.24
CA ARG A 155 82.91 -18.76 31.35
C ARG A 155 81.53 -18.39 30.81
N LEU A 156 80.73 -17.64 31.56
CA LEU A 156 79.43 -17.15 31.13
C LEU A 156 79.56 -16.08 30.03
N ALA A 157 80.64 -15.29 30.06
CA ALA A 157 80.91 -14.23 29.08
C ALA A 157 81.17 -14.74 27.65
N THR A 158 81.51 -16.02 27.48
CA THR A 158 81.76 -16.63 26.16
C THR A 158 80.53 -17.33 25.56
N VAL A 159 79.37 -17.28 26.23
CA VAL A 159 78.15 -18.00 25.80
C VAL A 159 77.09 -17.05 25.25
N THR A 160 76.64 -17.33 24.04
CA THR A 160 75.45 -16.72 23.42
C THR A 160 74.18 -17.43 23.91
N VAL A 161 73.22 -16.66 24.45
CA VAL A 161 72.02 -17.18 25.12
C VAL A 161 71.10 -17.92 24.14
N GLU A 162 71.16 -17.61 22.84
CA GLU A 162 70.22 -18.13 21.84
C GLU A 162 70.32 -19.64 21.54
N SER A 163 71.43 -20.32 21.91
CA SER A 163 71.62 -21.76 21.65
C SER A 163 71.36 -22.67 22.85
N THR A 164 70.92 -22.13 23.99
CA THR A 164 70.76 -22.86 25.26
C THR A 164 69.34 -23.30 25.59
N VAL A 165 68.37 -23.10 24.70
CA VAL A 165 66.97 -23.49 24.95
C VAL A 165 66.49 -24.46 23.88
N ASP A 166 66.02 -25.63 24.33
CA ASP A 166 65.47 -26.67 23.46
C ASP A 166 64.15 -26.20 22.83
N ARG A 167 64.12 -26.16 21.48
CA ARG A 167 62.95 -25.76 20.67
C ARG A 167 62.21 -26.97 20.11
N SER A 168 62.62 -28.20 20.43
CA SER A 168 62.11 -29.43 19.83
C SER A 168 60.58 -29.56 19.97
N GLY A 169 60.03 -29.20 21.13
CA GLY A 169 58.58 -29.17 21.36
C GLY A 169 57.85 -28.16 20.48
N LEU A 170 58.39 -26.95 20.36
CA LEU A 170 57.84 -25.87 19.51
C LEU A 170 57.85 -26.26 18.02
N ILE A 171 58.91 -26.93 17.56
CA ILE A 171 59.03 -27.39 16.18
C ILE A 171 58.02 -28.52 15.89
N ARG A 172 57.87 -29.49 16.81
CA ARG A 172 56.91 -30.58 16.65
C ARG A 172 55.47 -30.08 16.58
N ILE A 173 55.06 -29.19 17.48
CA ILE A 173 53.70 -28.62 17.43
C ILE A 173 53.51 -27.74 16.20
N GLY A 174 54.57 -27.08 15.71
CA GLY A 174 54.55 -26.36 14.44
C GLY A 174 54.27 -27.27 13.24
N TYR A 175 54.88 -28.46 13.17
CA TYR A 175 54.56 -29.45 12.14
C TYR A 175 53.12 -29.98 12.25
N VAL A 176 52.62 -30.20 13.46
CA VAL A 176 51.22 -30.60 13.68
C VAL A 176 50.28 -29.50 13.18
N MET A 177 50.55 -28.24 13.53
CA MET A 177 49.77 -27.09 13.05
C MET A 177 49.74 -27.04 11.52
N LEU A 178 50.90 -27.18 10.88
CA LEU A 178 51.00 -27.19 9.42
C LEU A 178 50.16 -28.31 8.81
N GLY A 179 50.18 -29.51 9.37
CA GLY A 179 49.36 -30.64 8.92
C GLY A 179 47.86 -30.36 9.05
N VAL A 180 47.42 -29.77 10.16
CA VAL A 180 46.00 -29.40 10.37
C VAL A 180 45.57 -28.31 9.38
N VAL A 181 46.42 -27.31 9.13
CA VAL A 181 46.14 -26.24 8.14
C VAL A 181 46.03 -26.81 6.72
N ILE A 182 46.93 -27.71 6.34
CA ILE A 182 46.87 -28.39 5.03
C ILE A 182 45.58 -29.19 4.90
N ALA A 183 45.19 -29.94 5.94
CA ALA A 183 43.94 -30.69 5.94
C ALA A 183 42.71 -29.78 5.80
N ALA A 184 42.71 -28.63 6.48
CA ALA A 184 41.65 -27.62 6.36
C ALA A 184 41.57 -27.00 4.95
N ALA A 185 42.72 -26.67 4.36
CA ALA A 185 42.79 -26.13 3.01
C ALA A 185 42.32 -27.15 1.96
N LEU A 186 42.72 -28.41 2.10
CA LEU A 186 42.28 -29.48 1.21
C LEU A 186 40.76 -29.72 1.34
N TYR A 187 40.23 -29.70 2.56
CA TYR A 187 38.79 -29.83 2.79
C TYR A 187 38.01 -28.67 2.14
N TYR A 188 38.49 -27.43 2.27
CA TYR A 188 37.90 -26.27 1.62
C TYR A 188 37.88 -26.38 0.09
N LEU A 189 38.92 -26.96 -0.52
CA LEU A 189 39.01 -27.12 -1.98
C LEU A 189 38.08 -28.21 -2.52
N VAL A 190 37.84 -29.28 -1.74
CA VAL A 190 37.08 -30.47 -2.18
C VAL A 190 35.60 -30.40 -1.78
N SER A 191 35.26 -29.70 -0.70
CA SER A 191 33.89 -29.59 -0.21
C SER A 191 33.11 -28.53 -0.99
N PRO A 192 31.94 -28.86 -1.60
CA PRO A 192 31.04 -27.87 -2.19
C PRO A 192 30.33 -26.97 -1.16
N LYS A 193 30.54 -27.20 0.15
CA LYS A 193 29.98 -26.42 1.26
C LYS A 193 31.08 -25.60 1.95
N ASP A 194 30.82 -24.32 2.18
CA ASP A 194 31.77 -23.36 2.77
C ASP A 194 32.10 -23.67 4.25
N ALA A 195 33.25 -24.30 4.48
CA ALA A 195 33.74 -24.60 5.83
C ALA A 195 33.97 -23.34 6.70
N LEU A 196 34.28 -22.20 6.06
CA LEU A 196 34.44 -20.90 6.74
C LEU A 196 33.10 -20.36 7.27
N ALA A 197 31.98 -20.63 6.58
CA ALA A 197 30.66 -20.24 7.04
C ALA A 197 30.29 -20.98 8.33
N THR A 198 30.60 -22.28 8.43
CA THR A 198 30.40 -23.07 9.65
C THR A 198 31.33 -22.63 10.79
N ALA A 199 32.60 -22.32 10.50
CA ALA A 199 33.50 -21.76 11.51
C ALA A 199 33.01 -20.41 12.07
N GLY A 200 32.52 -19.52 11.19
CA GLY A 200 31.90 -18.26 11.58
C GLY A 200 30.65 -18.44 12.43
N ARG A 201 29.81 -19.43 12.12
CA ARG A 201 28.60 -19.78 12.88
C ARG A 201 28.88 -20.35 14.27
N VAL A 202 29.96 -21.11 14.44
CA VAL A 202 30.38 -21.62 15.75
C VAL A 202 30.96 -20.50 16.62
N LEU A 203 31.71 -19.57 16.03
CA LEU A 203 32.33 -18.45 16.77
C LEU A 203 31.34 -17.31 17.09
N MET A 204 30.29 -17.16 16.30
CA MET A 204 29.23 -16.16 16.48
C MET A 204 27.85 -16.83 16.42
N PRO A 205 27.43 -17.55 17.48
CA PRO A 205 26.17 -18.30 17.50
C PRO A 205 24.93 -17.40 17.40
N TRP A 206 25.07 -16.09 17.61
CA TRP A 206 24.03 -15.07 17.51
C TRP A 206 23.91 -14.42 16.12
N ALA A 207 24.81 -14.75 15.17
CA ALA A 207 24.73 -14.22 13.80
C ALA A 207 23.81 -15.12 12.94
N ASP A 208 22.84 -14.51 12.26
CA ASP A 208 21.85 -15.19 11.41
C ASP A 208 22.43 -15.53 10.03
N ILE A 209 23.50 -16.34 10.04
CA ILE A 209 24.17 -16.81 8.83
C ILE A 209 23.37 -18.01 8.32
N ALA A 210 22.86 -17.97 7.09
CA ALA A 210 22.10 -19.06 6.45
C ALA A 210 22.93 -20.35 6.28
N ALA A 211 22.28 -21.52 6.18
CA ALA A 211 23.01 -22.78 6.08
C ALA A 211 23.77 -22.87 4.76
N PRO A 212 24.98 -23.48 4.74
CA PRO A 212 25.60 -23.84 3.48
C PRO A 212 24.68 -24.85 2.81
N THR A 213 23.91 -24.34 1.86
CA THR A 213 22.93 -25.06 1.08
C THR A 213 23.53 -25.32 -0.28
N ARG A 214 23.20 -26.47 -0.85
CA ARG A 214 23.66 -26.82 -2.19
C ARG A 214 22.91 -26.01 -3.24
N VAL A 215 21.65 -25.69 -2.96
CA VAL A 215 20.79 -24.89 -3.83
C VAL A 215 20.96 -23.41 -3.50
N THR A 216 21.04 -22.56 -4.52
CA THR A 216 21.05 -21.09 -4.34
C THR A 216 19.76 -20.51 -4.91
N ILE A 217 19.08 -19.67 -4.14
CA ILE A 217 17.87 -18.94 -4.56
C ILE A 217 18.21 -17.46 -4.64
N ASN A 218 18.15 -16.89 -5.84
CA ASN A 218 18.44 -15.48 -6.14
C ASN A 218 17.24 -14.81 -6.84
N ASP A 219 17.25 -13.47 -6.90
CA ASP A 219 16.28 -12.65 -7.65
C ASP A 219 14.81 -13.04 -7.46
N VAL A 220 14.35 -13.11 -6.20
CA VAL A 220 12.93 -13.35 -5.92
C VAL A 220 12.13 -12.09 -6.26
N GLN A 221 11.29 -12.17 -7.28
CA GLN A 221 10.40 -11.10 -7.72
C GLN A 221 8.93 -11.51 -7.50
N PRO A 222 8.07 -10.58 -7.04
CA PRO A 222 8.35 -9.17 -6.73
C PRO A 222 9.02 -8.92 -5.37
N GLY A 223 9.09 -9.94 -4.50
CA GLY A 223 9.50 -9.75 -3.11
C GLY A 223 8.33 -9.18 -2.29
N ASP A 224 8.53 -8.05 -1.63
CA ASP A 224 7.44 -7.33 -0.97
C ASP A 224 6.63 -6.54 -2.00
N ALA A 225 5.32 -6.78 -2.05
CA ALA A 225 4.46 -6.18 -3.06
C ALA A 225 3.11 -5.75 -2.48
N THR A 226 2.51 -4.74 -3.10
CA THR A 226 1.12 -4.35 -2.85
C THR A 226 0.31 -4.62 -4.10
N VAL A 227 -0.76 -5.41 -3.96
CA VAL A 227 -1.63 -5.81 -5.06
C VAL A 227 -3.08 -5.53 -4.71
N ILE A 228 -3.94 -5.40 -5.72
CA ILE A 228 -5.36 -5.14 -5.49
C ILE A 228 -6.07 -6.48 -5.28
N ARG A 229 -7.06 -6.50 -4.39
CA ARG A 229 -7.93 -7.66 -4.15
C ARG A 229 -8.51 -8.15 -5.47
N GLY A 230 -8.46 -9.46 -5.65
CA GLY A 230 -8.93 -10.09 -6.87
C GLY A 230 -7.92 -10.04 -8.02
N GLN A 231 -6.63 -9.81 -7.74
CA GLN A 231 -5.53 -10.04 -8.70
C GLN A 231 -4.78 -11.34 -8.36
N GLN A 232 -4.04 -11.84 -9.35
CA GLN A 232 -3.06 -12.90 -9.19
C GLN A 232 -1.67 -12.28 -9.19
N LEU A 233 -0.74 -12.91 -8.48
CA LEU A 233 0.65 -12.48 -8.41
C LEU A 233 1.56 -13.58 -8.96
N ASP A 234 2.38 -13.21 -9.94
CA ASP A 234 3.42 -14.08 -10.46
C ASP A 234 4.67 -13.97 -9.59
N VAL A 235 4.97 -15.04 -8.86
CA VAL A 235 6.18 -15.16 -8.06
C VAL A 235 7.23 -15.87 -8.89
N SER A 236 8.39 -15.23 -9.09
CA SER A 236 9.51 -15.82 -9.80
C SER A 236 10.80 -15.76 -8.99
N ALA A 237 11.67 -16.74 -9.17
CA ALA A 237 12.98 -16.80 -8.53
C ALA A 237 13.98 -17.52 -9.43
N GLU A 238 15.24 -17.08 -9.40
CA GLU A 238 16.35 -17.81 -10.02
C GLU A 238 16.86 -18.87 -9.05
N VAL A 239 16.81 -20.14 -9.46
CA VAL A 239 17.20 -21.25 -8.61
C VAL A 239 18.28 -22.08 -9.30
N ALA A 240 19.43 -22.22 -8.65
CA ALA A 240 20.58 -22.96 -9.16
C ALA A 240 20.92 -24.15 -8.26
N GLY A 241 21.31 -25.27 -8.87
CA GLY A 241 21.84 -26.43 -8.15
C GLY A 241 20.81 -27.45 -7.67
N LEU A 242 19.58 -27.52 -8.22
CA LEU A 242 18.63 -28.62 -7.95
C LEU A 242 19.13 -29.96 -8.53
N ARG A 243 18.78 -31.09 -7.88
CA ARG A 243 18.95 -32.44 -8.45
C ARG A 243 17.78 -32.80 -9.35
N ASP A 244 18.00 -33.80 -10.20
CA ASP A 244 16.92 -34.49 -10.92
C ASP A 244 15.85 -34.99 -9.93
N GLY A 245 14.62 -34.49 -10.08
CA GLY A 245 13.46 -34.83 -9.24
C GLY A 245 13.17 -33.87 -8.09
N GLU A 246 14.05 -32.90 -7.79
CA GLU A 246 13.73 -31.80 -6.88
C GLU A 246 12.92 -30.72 -7.62
N VAL A 247 11.94 -30.10 -6.94
CA VAL A 247 11.10 -29.04 -7.53
C VAL A 247 11.10 -27.86 -6.58
N ALA A 248 11.32 -26.65 -7.11
CA ALA A 248 11.18 -25.40 -6.36
C ALA A 248 9.70 -25.17 -6.04
N ARG A 249 9.40 -24.68 -4.83
CA ARG A 249 8.03 -24.47 -4.34
C ARG A 249 7.89 -23.08 -3.73
N VAL A 250 6.74 -22.47 -3.93
CA VAL A 250 6.31 -21.31 -3.14
C VAL A 250 5.48 -21.82 -1.98
N VAL A 251 5.88 -21.49 -0.76
CA VAL A 251 5.12 -21.76 0.46
C VAL A 251 4.51 -20.46 0.93
N TYR A 252 3.19 -20.42 1.06
CA TYR A 252 2.47 -19.22 1.47
C TYR A 252 1.44 -19.47 2.56
N SER A 253 1.23 -18.43 3.37
CA SER A 253 0.30 -18.39 4.49
C SER A 253 -0.52 -17.10 4.44
N SER A 254 -1.82 -17.22 4.68
CA SER A 254 -2.74 -16.09 4.77
C SER A 254 -2.73 -15.46 6.15
N ASP A 255 -2.82 -14.14 6.25
CA ASP A 255 -2.84 -13.41 7.52
C ASP A 255 -4.07 -13.78 8.39
N ASP A 256 -5.16 -14.24 7.78
CA ASP A 256 -6.37 -14.69 8.48
C ASP A 256 -6.27 -16.13 9.04
N GLY A 257 -5.15 -16.82 8.79
CA GLY A 257 -4.90 -18.19 9.24
C GLY A 257 -5.73 -19.27 8.54
N GLN A 258 -6.52 -18.93 7.50
CA GLN A 258 -7.26 -19.93 6.73
C GLN A 258 -6.35 -20.80 5.87
N VAL A 259 -5.21 -20.25 5.45
CA VAL A 259 -4.17 -20.94 4.70
C VAL A 259 -2.89 -20.88 5.50
N VAL A 260 -2.31 -22.04 5.82
CA VAL A 260 -1.06 -22.15 6.58
C VAL A 260 -0.10 -23.05 5.80
N ASP A 261 1.06 -22.50 5.43
CA ASP A 261 2.16 -23.17 4.74
C ASP A 261 1.71 -24.04 3.56
N ARG A 262 0.79 -23.50 2.73
CA ARG A 262 0.37 -24.21 1.51
C ARG A 262 1.47 -24.14 0.48
N GLU A 263 1.82 -25.30 -0.07
CA GLU A 263 2.91 -25.43 -1.04
C GLU A 263 2.40 -25.39 -2.48
N LEU A 264 3.09 -24.62 -3.33
CA LEU A 264 2.81 -24.46 -4.75
C LEU A 264 4.05 -24.83 -5.57
N PRO A 265 3.98 -25.84 -6.46
CA PRO A 265 5.12 -26.17 -7.32
C PRO A 265 5.38 -25.03 -8.32
N MET A 266 6.63 -24.63 -8.44
CA MET A 266 7.08 -23.68 -9.45
C MET A 266 7.49 -24.42 -10.72
N HIS A 267 7.15 -23.83 -11.87
CA HIS A 267 7.51 -24.35 -13.18
C HIS A 267 8.74 -23.62 -13.69
N ALA A 268 9.67 -24.35 -14.32
CA ALA A 268 10.82 -23.73 -14.96
C ALA A 268 10.35 -22.93 -16.19
N GLY A 269 10.68 -21.64 -16.23
CA GLY A 269 10.44 -20.76 -17.38
C GLY A 269 11.45 -21.00 -18.51
N GLU A 270 11.32 -20.23 -19.59
CA GLU A 270 12.25 -20.27 -20.72
C GLU A 270 13.67 -19.95 -20.25
N GLY A 271 14.57 -20.94 -20.32
CA GLY A 271 15.96 -20.84 -19.84
C GLY A 271 16.32 -21.74 -18.66
N GLY A 272 15.35 -22.42 -18.02
CA GLY A 272 15.61 -23.51 -17.06
C GLY A 272 16.10 -23.09 -15.66
N TYR A 273 16.56 -21.86 -15.48
CA TYR A 273 17.04 -21.33 -14.18
C TYR A 273 16.00 -20.47 -13.46
N ARG A 274 15.08 -19.84 -14.19
CA ARG A 274 14.03 -19.00 -13.61
C ARG A 274 12.79 -19.84 -13.40
N HIS A 275 12.39 -20.03 -12.15
CA HIS A 275 11.18 -20.75 -11.78
C HIS A 275 10.05 -19.76 -11.51
N VAL A 276 8.83 -20.07 -11.94
CA VAL A 276 7.65 -19.21 -11.79
C VAL A 276 6.48 -20.00 -11.21
N ALA A 277 5.73 -19.38 -10.30
CA ALA A 277 4.45 -19.86 -9.80
C ALA A 277 3.45 -18.71 -9.71
N MET A 278 2.19 -18.98 -10.04
CA MET A 278 1.08 -18.05 -9.83
C MET A 278 0.53 -18.23 -8.42
N LEU A 279 0.34 -17.11 -7.72
CA LEU A 279 -0.17 -17.05 -6.36
C LEU A 279 -1.47 -16.24 -6.33
N PRO A 280 -2.61 -16.81 -5.90
CA PRO A 280 -2.90 -18.22 -5.58
C PRO A 280 -3.02 -19.12 -6.85
N PRO A 281 -3.08 -20.46 -6.70
CA PRO A 281 -3.12 -21.38 -7.85
C PRO A 281 -4.43 -21.32 -8.65
N GLY A 282 -4.33 -21.63 -9.95
CA GLY A 282 -5.49 -21.80 -10.83
C GLY A 282 -6.24 -20.49 -11.10
N ASP A 283 -7.57 -20.52 -11.02
CA ASP A 283 -8.44 -19.35 -11.21
C ASP A 283 -8.73 -18.60 -9.91
N GLU A 284 -8.16 -19.04 -8.78
CA GLU A 284 -8.28 -18.33 -7.50
C GLU A 284 -7.60 -16.95 -7.59
N ARG A 285 -8.03 -16.01 -6.75
CA ARG A 285 -7.44 -14.67 -6.69
C ARG A 285 -7.20 -14.24 -5.25
N LEU A 286 -6.18 -13.42 -5.03
CA LEU A 286 -5.81 -12.94 -3.69
C LEU A 286 -6.97 -12.17 -3.06
N GLN A 287 -7.50 -12.69 -1.94
CA GLN A 287 -8.59 -12.06 -1.17
C GLN A 287 -8.11 -11.22 0.01
N GLY A 288 -6.93 -11.54 0.54
CA GLY A 288 -6.34 -10.88 1.70
C GLY A 288 -4.82 -10.99 1.65
N SER A 289 -4.16 -10.23 2.53
CA SER A 289 -2.70 -10.19 2.61
C SER A 289 -2.13 -11.58 2.93
N VAL A 290 -1.04 -11.92 2.26
CA VAL A 290 -0.36 -13.21 2.41
C VAL A 290 1.13 -12.99 2.64
N THR A 291 1.75 -13.92 3.36
CA THR A 291 3.20 -14.02 3.45
C THR A 291 3.65 -15.24 2.65
N TYR A 292 4.74 -15.12 1.93
CA TYR A 292 5.27 -16.23 1.12
C TYR A 292 6.78 -16.32 1.21
N ARG A 293 7.29 -17.51 0.92
CA ARG A 293 8.72 -17.79 0.77
C ARG A 293 8.92 -18.83 -0.32
N VAL A 294 10.10 -18.88 -0.90
CA VAL A 294 10.49 -19.88 -1.89
C VAL A 294 11.34 -20.93 -1.19
N GLU A 295 10.98 -22.21 -1.35
CA GLU A 295 11.73 -23.36 -0.85
C GLU A 295 12.19 -24.21 -2.04
N ALA A 296 13.48 -24.55 -2.09
CA ALA A 296 14.04 -25.38 -3.16
C ALA A 296 15.13 -26.30 -2.61
N GLY A 297 14.88 -27.60 -2.61
CA GLY A 297 15.81 -28.59 -2.06
C GLY A 297 16.10 -28.33 -0.58
N ASP A 298 17.33 -27.94 -0.27
CA ASP A 298 17.79 -27.58 1.08
C ASP A 298 17.79 -26.06 1.35
N ALA A 299 17.46 -25.23 0.37
CA ALA A 299 17.47 -23.77 0.47
C ALA A 299 16.09 -23.16 0.72
N ARG A 300 16.06 -22.07 1.47
CA ARG A 300 14.87 -21.26 1.76
C ARG A 300 15.19 -19.79 1.57
N SER A 301 14.31 -19.06 0.87
CA SER A 301 14.40 -17.61 0.76
C SER A 301 13.98 -16.92 2.07
N PRO A 302 14.25 -15.61 2.23
CA PRO A 302 13.54 -14.78 3.19
C PRO A 302 12.02 -14.87 3.00
N THR A 303 11.28 -14.54 4.04
CA THR A 303 9.83 -14.39 3.98
C THR A 303 9.49 -13.01 3.43
N TYR A 304 8.64 -12.96 2.40
CA TYR A 304 8.13 -11.75 1.78
C TYR A 304 6.66 -11.55 2.11
N ARG A 305 6.20 -10.29 2.10
CA ARG A 305 4.82 -9.92 2.39
C ARG A 305 4.16 -9.32 1.16
N VAL A 306 3.01 -9.90 0.79
CA VAL A 306 2.10 -9.35 -0.22
C VAL A 306 0.93 -8.71 0.50
N THR A 307 0.85 -7.39 0.42
CA THR A 307 -0.25 -6.62 0.99
C THR A 307 -1.36 -6.51 -0.03
N VAL A 308 -2.57 -6.94 0.34
CA VAL A 308 -3.73 -6.87 -0.56
C VAL A 308 -4.60 -5.68 -0.18
N GLU A 309 -4.65 -4.67 -1.05
CA GLU A 309 -5.54 -3.53 -0.91
C GLU A 309 -6.94 -3.86 -1.45
N PRO A 310 -8.03 -3.34 -0.84
CA PRO A 310 -9.37 -3.58 -1.35
C PRO A 310 -9.53 -3.02 -2.77
N THR A 311 -10.39 -3.63 -3.58
CA THR A 311 -10.71 -3.13 -4.92
C THR A 311 -11.34 -1.74 -4.83
N PRO A 312 -10.90 -0.76 -5.64
CA PRO A 312 -11.52 0.56 -5.68
C PRO A 312 -13.01 0.44 -5.99
N MET A 313 -13.87 0.88 -5.06
CA MET A 313 -15.32 0.87 -5.19
C MET A 313 -15.91 2.24 -4.81
N ILE A 314 -16.92 2.68 -5.55
CA ILE A 314 -17.68 3.91 -5.29
C ILE A 314 -19.17 3.63 -5.47
N ASP A 315 -19.95 4.03 -4.47
CA ASP A 315 -21.41 3.84 -4.46
C ASP A 315 -22.12 5.18 -4.30
N VAL A 316 -23.34 5.27 -4.81
CA VAL A 316 -24.22 6.44 -4.62
C VAL A 316 -24.78 6.40 -3.19
N GLU A 317 -24.32 7.30 -2.34
CA GLU A 317 -24.77 7.43 -0.95
C GLU A 317 -26.17 8.06 -0.89
N SER A 318 -26.39 9.12 -1.68
CA SER A 318 -27.69 9.76 -1.77
C SER A 318 -27.89 10.52 -3.07
N VAL A 319 -29.16 10.67 -3.44
CA VAL A 319 -29.64 11.48 -4.55
C VAL A 319 -30.55 12.56 -3.99
N HIS A 320 -30.21 13.82 -4.29
CA HIS A 320 -31.03 14.98 -3.95
C HIS A 320 -31.73 15.50 -5.20
N TYR A 321 -33.04 15.71 -5.07
CA TYR A 321 -33.91 16.21 -6.12
C TYR A 321 -34.34 17.63 -5.76
N ASP A 322 -33.89 18.58 -6.56
CA ASP A 322 -34.31 19.98 -6.52
C ASP A 322 -35.34 20.18 -7.65
N TYR A 323 -36.62 20.15 -7.29
CA TYR A 323 -37.71 20.23 -8.26
C TYR A 323 -37.92 21.69 -8.73
N PRO A 324 -38.42 21.90 -9.97
CA PRO A 324 -38.76 23.24 -10.42
C PRO A 324 -39.81 23.91 -9.51
N GLU A 325 -39.66 25.21 -9.25
CA GLU A 325 -40.50 25.94 -8.28
C GLU A 325 -42.00 25.84 -8.56
N TYR A 326 -42.41 25.78 -9.84
CA TYR A 326 -43.82 25.70 -10.22
C TYR A 326 -44.51 24.40 -9.77
N THR A 327 -43.73 23.34 -9.51
CA THR A 327 -44.26 22.04 -9.06
C THR A 327 -44.68 22.07 -7.57
N ALA A 328 -44.31 23.11 -6.83
CA ALA A 328 -44.64 23.26 -5.42
C ALA A 328 -46.13 23.60 -5.19
N PRO A 329 -46.77 23.09 -4.13
CA PRO A 329 -46.24 22.23 -3.06
C PRO A 329 -46.42 20.72 -3.33
N ILE A 330 -46.80 20.32 -4.56
CA ILE A 330 -47.09 18.92 -4.92
C ILE A 330 -45.80 18.10 -4.88
N LEU A 331 -44.75 18.61 -5.51
CA LEU A 331 -43.39 18.10 -5.38
C LEU A 331 -42.59 19.06 -4.49
N GLN A 332 -41.78 18.48 -3.62
CA GLN A 332 -40.91 19.21 -2.69
C GLN A 332 -39.54 18.55 -2.71
N ASP A 333 -38.52 19.33 -2.37
CA ASP A 333 -37.13 18.86 -2.32
C ASP A 333 -37.02 17.56 -1.55
N LYS A 334 -36.43 16.57 -2.20
CA LYS A 334 -36.39 15.19 -1.70
C LYS A 334 -34.95 14.73 -1.66
N ARG A 335 -34.58 14.00 -0.60
CA ARG A 335 -33.34 13.23 -0.54
C ARG A 335 -33.68 11.77 -0.39
N VAL A 336 -33.08 10.93 -1.24
CA VAL A 336 -33.20 9.49 -1.17
C VAL A 336 -31.81 8.92 -0.92
N GLU A 337 -31.68 8.07 0.10
CA GLU A 337 -30.41 7.44 0.47
C GLU A 337 -30.34 6.01 -0.07
N GLY A 338 -29.14 5.58 -0.48
CA GLY A 338 -28.87 4.21 -0.91
C GLY A 338 -29.52 3.77 -2.23
N VAL A 339 -30.13 4.68 -2.99
CA VAL A 339 -30.72 4.42 -4.30
C VAL A 339 -30.03 5.31 -5.33
N GLY A 340 -29.40 4.71 -6.33
CA GLY A 340 -28.78 5.45 -7.44
C GLY A 340 -29.71 5.66 -8.64
N ASP A 341 -30.79 4.90 -8.77
CA ASP A 341 -31.74 5.11 -9.87
C ASP A 341 -32.49 6.45 -9.70
N ILE A 342 -32.61 7.19 -10.80
CA ILE A 342 -33.18 8.53 -10.83
C ILE A 342 -34.50 8.49 -11.57
N ARG A 343 -35.56 8.99 -10.92
CA ARG A 343 -36.88 9.16 -11.54
C ARG A 343 -37.50 10.48 -11.11
N ALA A 344 -37.62 11.44 -12.01
CA ALA A 344 -38.21 12.73 -11.72
C ALA A 344 -38.70 13.45 -12.99
N VAL A 345 -39.48 14.52 -12.78
CA VAL A 345 -40.02 15.35 -13.87
C VAL A 345 -38.91 16.12 -14.59
N GLU A 346 -39.13 16.42 -15.87
CA GLU A 346 -38.25 17.26 -16.68
C GLU A 346 -37.93 18.59 -15.97
N GLY A 347 -36.68 19.04 -16.06
CA GLY A 347 -36.18 20.26 -15.42
C GLY A 347 -35.77 20.08 -13.96
N THR A 348 -35.99 18.90 -13.36
CA THR A 348 -35.48 18.61 -12.01
C THR A 348 -33.95 18.61 -12.02
N ARG A 349 -33.35 19.36 -11.11
CA ARG A 349 -31.90 19.36 -10.88
C ARG A 349 -31.58 18.28 -9.88
N VAL A 350 -30.76 17.32 -10.30
CA VAL A 350 -30.39 16.16 -9.50
C VAL A 350 -28.94 16.31 -9.05
N THR A 351 -28.73 16.22 -7.74
CA THR A 351 -27.40 16.19 -7.14
C THR A 351 -27.13 14.80 -6.58
N ILE A 352 -26.20 14.08 -7.21
CA ILE A 352 -25.74 12.76 -6.74
C ILE A 352 -24.54 12.94 -5.82
N ARG A 353 -24.58 12.28 -4.67
CA ARG A 353 -23.49 12.23 -3.69
C ARG A 353 -23.03 10.79 -3.58
N CYS A 354 -21.76 10.58 -3.91
CA CYS A 354 -21.14 9.26 -3.94
C CYS A 354 -20.04 9.18 -2.87
N ARG A 355 -19.84 7.96 -2.35
CA ARG A 355 -18.79 7.65 -1.38
C ARG A 355 -17.97 6.47 -1.87
N ALA A 356 -16.65 6.61 -1.85
CA ALA A 356 -15.70 5.56 -2.19
C ALA A 356 -15.12 4.89 -0.94
N ASN A 357 -14.65 3.66 -1.08
CA ASN A 357 -13.92 2.96 -0.01
C ASN A 357 -12.45 3.44 0.15
N GLN A 358 -12.00 4.34 -0.74
CA GLN A 358 -10.63 4.87 -0.80
C GLN A 358 -10.65 6.36 -1.13
N ALA A 359 -9.52 7.04 -0.88
CA ALA A 359 -9.34 8.43 -1.27
C ALA A 359 -9.39 8.60 -2.80
N ILE A 360 -10.26 9.50 -3.26
CA ILE A 360 -10.52 9.74 -4.66
C ILE A 360 -9.46 10.70 -5.22
N GLY A 361 -8.79 10.29 -6.30
CA GLY A 361 -7.91 11.17 -7.08
C GLY A 361 -8.70 11.96 -8.13
N ARG A 362 -9.59 11.29 -8.86
CA ARG A 362 -10.54 11.91 -9.79
C ARG A 362 -11.82 11.07 -9.88
N ALA A 363 -12.97 11.73 -10.09
CA ALA A 363 -14.25 11.07 -10.29
C ALA A 363 -15.05 11.76 -11.41
N MET A 364 -15.85 10.97 -12.11
CA MET A 364 -16.61 11.39 -13.29
C MET A 364 -17.90 10.58 -13.43
N VAL A 365 -18.87 11.19 -14.08
CA VAL A 365 -20.13 10.58 -14.52
C VAL A 365 -20.01 10.25 -16.02
N ASP A 366 -20.42 9.04 -16.36
CA ASP A 366 -20.54 8.52 -17.71
C ASP A 366 -22.01 8.18 -17.95
N PHE A 367 -22.72 9.01 -18.72
CA PHE A 367 -24.15 8.88 -18.99
C PHE A 367 -24.44 7.83 -20.09
N GLY A 368 -23.50 7.63 -21.01
CA GLY A 368 -23.62 6.61 -22.06
C GLY A 368 -23.31 5.20 -21.58
N CYS A 369 -22.70 5.07 -20.39
CA CYS A 369 -22.05 3.86 -19.90
C CYS A 369 -21.08 3.28 -20.95
N ASP A 370 -20.48 4.15 -21.78
CA ASP A 370 -19.76 3.76 -23.00
C ASP A 370 -18.24 3.83 -22.84
N GLY A 371 -17.75 4.18 -21.66
CA GLY A 371 -16.32 4.35 -21.44
C GLY A 371 -15.89 5.81 -21.33
N LYS A 372 -16.67 6.75 -21.85
CA LYS A 372 -16.28 8.16 -21.94
C LYS A 372 -16.55 8.94 -20.65
N THR A 373 -15.94 10.12 -20.61
CA THR A 373 -16.08 11.08 -19.53
C THR A 373 -17.04 12.17 -19.99
N ASP A 374 -18.27 12.17 -19.49
CA ASP A 374 -19.27 13.17 -19.88
C ASP A 374 -19.29 14.34 -18.91
N ALA A 375 -19.23 14.07 -17.60
CA ALA A 375 -19.19 15.11 -16.56
C ALA A 375 -18.17 14.82 -15.47
N THR A 376 -17.45 15.86 -15.03
CA THR A 376 -16.49 15.75 -13.92
C THR A 376 -17.20 16.00 -12.59
N MET A 377 -16.85 15.22 -11.56
CA MET A 377 -17.40 15.39 -10.20
C MET A 377 -16.48 16.25 -9.33
N LYS A 378 -17.06 16.98 -8.38
CA LYS A 378 -16.32 17.66 -7.32
C LYS A 378 -15.92 16.64 -6.26
N VAL A 379 -14.62 16.52 -5.98
CA VAL A 379 -14.06 15.52 -5.07
C VAL A 379 -13.64 16.15 -3.75
N SER A 380 -13.96 15.50 -2.63
CA SER A 380 -13.53 15.86 -1.28
C SER A 380 -13.23 14.59 -0.48
N GLY A 381 -11.95 14.20 -0.40
CA GLY A 381 -11.52 13.00 0.32
C GLY A 381 -12.01 11.71 -0.34
N ASP A 382 -12.91 11.01 0.34
CA ASP A 382 -13.60 9.79 -0.12
C ASP A 382 -14.96 10.08 -0.76
N GLN A 383 -15.36 11.35 -0.90
CA GLN A 383 -16.66 11.76 -1.44
C GLN A 383 -16.55 12.45 -2.79
N ALA A 384 -17.54 12.21 -3.65
CA ALA A 384 -17.69 12.87 -4.94
C ALA A 384 -19.13 13.36 -5.13
N ILE A 385 -19.28 14.57 -5.68
CA ILE A 385 -20.58 15.20 -5.92
C ILE A 385 -20.68 15.66 -7.37
N ALA A 386 -21.80 15.34 -8.02
CA ALA A 386 -22.16 15.83 -9.35
C ALA A 386 -23.58 16.38 -9.33
N THR A 387 -23.83 17.41 -10.13
CA THR A 387 -25.16 18.00 -10.31
C THR A 387 -25.44 18.14 -11.80
N PHE A 388 -26.59 17.65 -12.25
CA PHE A 388 -27.06 17.75 -13.63
C PHE A 388 -28.58 17.93 -13.65
N GLU A 389 -29.14 18.28 -14.80
CA GLU A 389 -30.58 18.57 -14.95
C GLU A 389 -31.20 17.55 -15.90
N LEU A 390 -32.40 17.06 -15.57
CA LEU A 390 -33.10 16.08 -16.39
C LEU A 390 -33.78 16.75 -17.59
N ARG A 391 -33.47 16.29 -18.80
CA ARG A 391 -33.99 16.84 -20.05
C ARG A 391 -34.33 15.74 -21.05
N PHE A 392 -35.17 16.07 -22.01
CA PHE A 392 -35.37 15.28 -23.22
C PHE A 392 -34.47 15.80 -24.34
N ALA A 393 -33.74 14.90 -25.01
CA ALA A 393 -33.07 15.23 -26.27
C ALA A 393 -34.07 15.41 -27.41
N ASP A 394 -35.15 14.60 -27.40
CA ASP A 394 -36.30 14.74 -28.29
C ASP A 394 -37.59 14.59 -27.48
N ARG A 395 -38.19 15.73 -27.12
CA ARG A 395 -39.42 15.77 -26.31
C ARG A 395 -40.63 15.19 -27.05
N ALA A 396 -40.69 15.29 -28.39
CA ALA A 396 -41.85 14.81 -29.15
C ALA A 396 -41.94 13.28 -29.14
N ASN A 397 -40.79 12.62 -29.14
CA ASN A 397 -40.68 11.16 -29.05
C ASN A 397 -40.36 10.66 -27.63
N LEU A 398 -40.37 11.55 -26.63
CA LEU A 398 -40.04 11.25 -25.22
C LEU A 398 -38.68 10.55 -25.04
N VAL A 399 -37.68 10.97 -25.82
CA VAL A 399 -36.30 10.44 -25.73
C VAL A 399 -35.50 11.27 -24.72
N PRO A 400 -35.16 10.70 -23.54
CA PRO A 400 -34.36 11.42 -22.55
C PRO A 400 -32.94 11.66 -23.08
N GLU A 401 -32.30 12.74 -22.63
CA GLU A 401 -30.90 13.04 -22.99
C GLU A 401 -29.93 11.94 -22.51
N HIS A 402 -30.23 11.38 -21.34
CA HIS A 402 -29.47 10.30 -20.72
C HIS A 402 -30.43 9.25 -20.18
N VAL A 403 -30.22 7.97 -20.55
CA VAL A 403 -31.06 6.84 -20.11
C VAL A 403 -30.48 6.14 -18.88
N SER A 404 -29.17 6.29 -18.67
CA SER A 404 -28.47 5.71 -17.54
C SER A 404 -27.31 6.60 -17.14
N TYR A 405 -26.65 6.25 -16.04
CA TYR A 405 -25.33 6.75 -15.73
C TYR A 405 -24.54 5.74 -14.93
N GLN A 406 -23.22 5.86 -14.97
CA GLN A 406 -22.31 5.16 -14.08
C GLN A 406 -21.25 6.11 -13.54
N VAL A 407 -20.77 5.84 -12.34
CA VAL A 407 -19.73 6.66 -11.70
C VAL A 407 -18.38 5.97 -11.84
N LYS A 408 -17.45 6.63 -12.51
CA LYS A 408 -16.06 6.18 -12.58
C LYS A 408 -15.22 6.99 -11.63
N PHE A 409 -14.40 6.31 -10.86
CA PHE A 409 -13.40 6.97 -10.03
C PHE A 409 -12.05 6.30 -10.18
N TYR A 410 -11.01 7.10 -9.97
CA TYR A 410 -9.64 6.63 -9.88
C TYR A 410 -9.07 7.07 -8.55
N ASN A 411 -8.39 6.14 -7.86
CA ASN A 411 -7.71 6.44 -6.62
C ASN A 411 -6.45 7.30 -6.87
N LYS A 412 -5.72 7.66 -5.80
CA LYS A 412 -4.48 8.46 -5.92
C LYS A 412 -3.35 7.78 -6.70
N GLN A 413 -3.38 6.47 -6.84
CA GLN A 413 -2.40 5.67 -7.60
C GLN A 413 -2.80 5.55 -9.08
N GLY A 414 -3.95 6.11 -9.48
CA GLY A 414 -4.45 6.03 -10.86
C GLY A 414 -5.20 4.74 -11.19
N VAL A 415 -5.51 3.91 -10.19
CA VAL A 415 -6.29 2.68 -10.37
C VAL A 415 -7.79 3.03 -10.36
N GLY A 416 -8.51 2.58 -11.40
CA GLY A 416 -9.95 2.80 -11.54
C GLY A 416 -10.82 1.72 -10.89
N ASN A 417 -12.11 2.00 -10.72
CA ASN A 417 -13.09 0.96 -10.42
C ASN A 417 -13.37 0.09 -11.66
N PRO A 418 -13.12 -1.23 -11.61
CA PRO A 418 -13.13 -2.08 -12.80
C PRO A 418 -14.53 -2.36 -13.37
N ALA A 419 -15.56 -2.32 -12.52
CA ALA A 419 -16.96 -2.53 -12.90
C ALA A 419 -17.85 -1.50 -12.19
N PRO A 420 -17.97 -0.28 -12.75
CA PRO A 420 -18.90 0.72 -12.23
C PRO A 420 -20.35 0.19 -12.22
N VAL A 421 -21.10 0.51 -11.17
CA VAL A 421 -22.53 0.20 -11.12
C VAL A 421 -23.28 1.13 -12.07
N GLN A 422 -24.13 0.53 -12.92
CA GLN A 422 -25.00 1.27 -13.82
C GLN A 422 -26.33 1.57 -13.12
N HIS A 423 -26.76 2.82 -13.19
CA HIS A 423 -28.02 3.32 -12.66
C HIS A 423 -28.91 3.83 -13.78
N ALA A 424 -30.22 3.62 -13.66
CA ALA A 424 -31.20 4.07 -14.65
C ALA A 424 -31.63 5.53 -14.41
N ILE A 425 -31.92 6.25 -15.49
CA ILE A 425 -32.52 7.59 -15.46
C ILE A 425 -33.85 7.53 -16.21
N GLU A 426 -34.94 7.82 -15.51
CA GLU A 426 -36.28 7.95 -16.06
C GLU A 426 -36.75 9.41 -15.92
N VAL A 427 -36.89 10.10 -17.05
CA VAL A 427 -37.40 11.48 -17.09
C VAL A 427 -38.91 11.44 -17.36
N LEU A 428 -39.70 12.03 -16.46
CA LEU A 428 -41.15 12.12 -16.61
C LEU A 428 -41.50 13.43 -17.34
N PRO A 429 -42.29 13.37 -18.44
CA PRO A 429 -42.75 14.59 -19.10
C PRO A 429 -43.81 15.29 -18.25
N ASP A 430 -43.84 16.60 -18.38
CA ASP A 430 -44.89 17.47 -17.85
C ASP A 430 -45.98 17.64 -18.91
N LEU A 431 -47.21 17.19 -18.60
CA LEU A 431 -48.29 17.09 -19.57
C LEU A 431 -49.00 18.44 -19.77
N PRO A 432 -49.47 18.74 -21.00
CA PRO A 432 -50.30 19.91 -21.22
C PRO A 432 -51.63 19.81 -20.49
N PRO A 433 -52.24 20.95 -20.11
CA PRO A 433 -53.54 20.95 -19.45
C PRO A 433 -54.64 20.40 -20.38
N GLU A 434 -55.72 19.92 -19.80
CA GLU A 434 -56.92 19.50 -20.51
C GLU A 434 -57.95 20.63 -20.51
N VAL A 435 -58.56 20.92 -21.65
CA VAL A 435 -59.59 21.95 -21.79
C VAL A 435 -60.75 21.48 -22.66
N SER A 436 -61.98 21.77 -22.22
CA SER A 436 -63.22 21.43 -22.93
C SER A 436 -64.20 22.59 -22.91
N LEU A 437 -64.82 22.87 -24.06
CA LEU A 437 -65.89 23.86 -24.19
C LEU A 437 -67.24 23.13 -24.12
N GLU A 438 -68.05 23.45 -23.11
CA GLU A 438 -69.37 22.85 -22.90
C GLU A 438 -70.50 23.68 -23.54
N ARG A 439 -70.38 25.01 -23.49
CA ARG A 439 -71.34 25.94 -24.11
C ARG A 439 -70.62 27.10 -24.78
N PRO A 440 -71.09 27.54 -25.97
CA PRO A 440 -72.07 26.87 -26.82
C PRO A 440 -71.61 25.48 -27.29
N ALA A 441 -72.53 24.52 -27.37
CA ALA A 441 -72.20 23.14 -27.74
C ALA A 441 -72.04 22.96 -29.27
N GLU A 442 -72.72 23.80 -30.04
CA GLU A 442 -72.67 23.78 -31.50
C GLU A 442 -71.45 24.57 -32.01
N PRO A 443 -70.75 24.06 -33.04
CA PRO A 443 -69.56 24.71 -33.59
C PRO A 443 -69.87 26.01 -34.33
N LEU A 444 -71.13 26.23 -34.71
CA LEU A 444 -71.62 27.46 -35.33
C LEU A 444 -72.95 27.83 -34.67
N VAL A 445 -73.06 29.05 -34.15
CA VAL A 445 -74.29 29.58 -33.58
C VAL A 445 -74.57 30.95 -34.17
N GLU A 446 -75.83 31.26 -34.45
CA GLU A 446 -76.25 32.58 -34.93
C GLU A 446 -76.90 33.33 -33.76
N VAL A 447 -76.37 34.50 -33.43
CA VAL A 447 -76.77 35.25 -32.23
C VAL A 447 -76.92 36.73 -32.59
N PRO A 448 -78.05 37.39 -32.25
CA PRO A 448 -78.21 38.84 -32.33
C PRO A 448 -77.10 39.61 -31.59
N GLU A 449 -76.72 40.79 -32.10
CA GLU A 449 -75.59 41.56 -31.54
C GLU A 449 -75.74 41.94 -30.06
N ASP A 450 -76.98 42.11 -29.57
CA ASP A 450 -77.30 42.43 -28.17
C ASP A 450 -77.65 41.18 -27.32
N GLU A 451 -77.77 39.99 -27.92
CA GLU A 451 -78.11 38.77 -27.18
C GLU A 451 -76.88 38.23 -26.44
N THR A 452 -77.10 37.82 -25.18
CA THR A 452 -76.04 37.34 -24.30
C THR A 452 -75.76 35.86 -24.53
N VAL A 453 -74.53 35.53 -24.91
CA VAL A 453 -74.05 34.15 -25.04
C VAL A 453 -73.43 33.69 -23.73
N GLU A 454 -73.83 32.51 -23.27
CA GLU A 454 -73.18 31.82 -22.15
C GLU A 454 -72.01 30.98 -22.68
N PHE A 455 -70.81 31.33 -22.25
CA PHE A 455 -69.61 30.52 -22.48
C PHE A 455 -69.34 29.71 -21.21
N ARG A 456 -69.36 28.38 -21.34
CA ARG A 456 -69.03 27.46 -20.26
C ARG A 456 -67.94 26.52 -20.72
N ALA A 457 -66.87 26.44 -19.95
CA ALA A 457 -65.73 25.60 -20.25
C ALA A 457 -65.17 24.98 -18.98
N THR A 458 -64.47 23.86 -19.13
CA THR A 458 -63.75 23.21 -18.05
C THR A 458 -62.29 23.11 -18.43
N ALA A 459 -61.42 23.45 -17.49
CA ALA A 459 -59.97 23.33 -17.65
C ALA A 459 -59.39 22.61 -16.44
N ARG A 460 -58.38 21.78 -16.66
CA ARG A 460 -57.68 21.08 -15.59
C ARG A 460 -56.25 20.77 -16.00
N ASP A 461 -55.31 21.02 -15.10
CA ASP A 461 -54.00 20.40 -15.16
C ASP A 461 -54.01 19.12 -14.31
N ALA A 462 -53.53 18.00 -14.86
CA ALA A 462 -53.50 16.72 -14.18
C ALA A 462 -52.31 16.60 -13.22
N ASP A 463 -51.19 17.24 -13.57
CA ASP A 463 -49.90 17.11 -12.89
C ASP A 463 -49.72 18.23 -11.85
N PHE A 464 -50.09 19.47 -12.21
CA PHE A 464 -49.82 20.67 -11.40
C PHE A 464 -51.00 21.64 -11.30
N LYS A 465 -50.87 22.85 -11.83
CA LYS A 465 -51.81 23.97 -11.66
C LYS A 465 -51.95 24.76 -12.97
N LEU A 466 -53.08 25.43 -13.11
CA LEU A 466 -53.36 26.35 -14.22
C LEU A 466 -52.91 27.77 -13.84
N SER A 467 -52.16 28.44 -14.70
CA SER A 467 -51.83 29.87 -14.54
C SER A 467 -52.87 30.77 -15.20
N GLU A 468 -53.33 30.39 -16.39
CA GLU A 468 -54.25 31.19 -17.20
C GLU A 468 -55.32 30.30 -17.83
N VAL A 469 -56.56 30.79 -17.81
CA VAL A 469 -57.66 30.25 -18.62
C VAL A 469 -58.32 31.45 -19.27
N VAL A 470 -58.30 31.51 -20.60
CA VAL A 470 -58.76 32.67 -21.37
C VAL A 470 -59.72 32.25 -22.47
N LEU A 471 -60.75 33.05 -22.70
CA LEU A 471 -61.55 33.00 -23.92
C LEU A 471 -60.86 33.88 -24.96
N LYS A 472 -60.26 33.25 -25.97
CA LYS A 472 -59.74 33.95 -27.14
C LYS A 472 -60.83 34.12 -28.16
N HIS A 473 -60.93 35.31 -28.74
CA HIS A 473 -61.85 35.59 -29.83
C HIS A 473 -61.22 36.51 -30.88
N GLU A 474 -61.52 36.26 -32.14
CA GLU A 474 -61.06 37.03 -33.29
C GLU A 474 -62.18 37.23 -34.30
N GLY A 475 -62.09 38.31 -35.09
CA GLY A 475 -63.01 38.54 -36.20
C GLY A 475 -62.62 37.73 -37.44
N ARG A 476 -63.55 37.60 -38.41
CA ARG A 476 -63.32 36.89 -39.67
C ARG A 476 -61.99 37.26 -40.33
N ALA A 477 -61.21 36.23 -40.69
CA ALA A 477 -59.99 36.31 -41.49
C ALA A 477 -58.91 37.30 -40.95
N GLY A 478 -58.72 37.38 -39.63
CA GLY A 478 -57.59 38.12 -39.04
C GLY A 478 -57.67 39.64 -39.20
N GLN A 479 -58.84 40.19 -39.54
CA GLN A 479 -59.05 41.65 -39.63
C GLN A 479 -58.88 42.37 -38.28
N ARG A 480 -58.88 41.62 -37.18
CA ARG A 480 -58.65 42.09 -35.82
C ARG A 480 -57.72 41.13 -35.09
N ALA A 481 -56.76 41.65 -34.33
CA ALA A 481 -55.90 40.83 -33.49
C ALA A 481 -56.74 40.01 -32.49
N PRO A 482 -56.32 38.77 -32.16
CA PRO A 482 -57.00 37.97 -31.15
C PRO A 482 -57.08 38.74 -29.83
N ALA A 483 -58.29 38.96 -29.35
CA ALA A 483 -58.53 39.51 -28.03
C ALA A 483 -58.73 38.35 -27.05
N SER A 484 -58.22 38.51 -25.83
CA SER A 484 -58.31 37.53 -24.76
C SER A 484 -59.14 38.09 -23.61
N LEU A 485 -60.18 37.37 -23.22
CA LEU A 485 -60.95 37.63 -22.01
C LEU A 485 -60.52 36.63 -20.92
N PRO A 486 -59.87 37.07 -19.82
CA PRO A 486 -59.49 36.15 -18.75
C PRO A 486 -60.73 35.58 -18.07
N LEU A 487 -60.81 34.25 -18.03
CA LEU A 487 -61.83 33.49 -17.32
C LEU A 487 -61.35 33.09 -15.92
N LEU A 488 -60.06 32.80 -15.78
CA LEU A 488 -59.39 32.68 -14.48
C LEU A 488 -58.90 34.06 -14.03
N ALA A 489 -59.38 34.52 -12.88
CA ALA A 489 -58.95 35.79 -12.31
C ALA A 489 -57.51 35.68 -11.78
N ALA A 490 -56.69 36.71 -12.01
CA ALA A 490 -55.29 36.75 -11.60
C ALA A 490 -55.09 36.51 -10.09
N GLU A 491 -56.01 36.98 -9.25
CA GLU A 491 -55.98 36.78 -7.78
C GLU A 491 -56.19 35.32 -7.35
N LYS A 492 -56.77 34.49 -8.23
CA LYS A 492 -57.05 33.07 -7.99
C LYS A 492 -56.03 32.15 -8.68
N ALA A 493 -55.15 32.70 -9.50
CA ALA A 493 -54.08 31.98 -10.15
C ALA A 493 -52.86 31.86 -9.21
N PRO A 494 -52.10 30.75 -9.24
CA PRO A 494 -52.37 29.53 -10.00
C PRO A 494 -53.46 28.66 -9.35
N TRP A 495 -54.34 28.06 -10.16
CA TRP A 495 -55.46 27.23 -9.71
C TRP A 495 -55.12 25.74 -9.73
N GLN A 496 -55.38 25.02 -8.64
CA GLN A 496 -55.17 23.58 -8.55
C GLN A 496 -56.48 22.80 -8.70
N GLY A 497 -56.49 21.77 -9.55
CA GLY A 497 -57.65 20.92 -9.79
C GLY A 497 -58.53 21.39 -10.94
N LYS A 498 -59.77 20.88 -11.00
CA LYS A 498 -60.72 21.24 -12.06
C LYS A 498 -61.20 22.68 -11.87
N PHE A 499 -61.12 23.48 -12.92
CA PHE A 499 -61.66 24.83 -13.00
C PHE A 499 -62.86 24.86 -13.93
N ASP A 500 -64.04 25.17 -13.40
CA ASP A 500 -65.24 25.40 -14.19
C ASP A 500 -65.36 26.90 -14.49
N ALA A 501 -65.12 27.26 -15.75
CA ALA A 501 -65.19 28.62 -16.24
C ALA A 501 -66.59 28.93 -16.77
N GLN A 502 -67.16 30.06 -16.34
CA GLN A 502 -68.44 30.54 -16.84
C GLN A 502 -68.38 32.06 -17.05
N THR A 503 -68.75 32.52 -18.24
CA THR A 503 -68.92 33.94 -18.52
C THR A 503 -70.11 34.18 -19.45
N ARG A 504 -70.67 35.39 -19.40
CA ARG A 504 -71.82 35.80 -20.20
C ARG A 504 -71.45 37.10 -20.91
N LYS A 505 -71.42 37.05 -22.24
CA LYS A 505 -71.04 38.19 -23.09
C LYS A 505 -71.88 38.21 -24.35
N SER A 506 -72.35 39.39 -24.75
CA SER A 506 -72.95 39.59 -26.07
C SER A 506 -71.87 39.89 -27.13
N PRO A 507 -72.14 39.62 -28.42
CA PRO A 507 -71.24 40.04 -29.50
C PRO A 507 -70.84 41.51 -29.42
N ARG A 508 -71.77 42.39 -29.05
CA ARG A 508 -71.52 43.83 -28.88
C ARG A 508 -70.56 44.14 -27.74
N GLU A 509 -70.66 43.46 -26.61
CA GLU A 509 -69.71 43.61 -25.48
C GLU A 509 -68.30 43.12 -25.83
N LEU A 510 -68.18 42.12 -26.71
CA LEU A 510 -66.91 41.67 -27.27
C LEU A 510 -66.38 42.59 -28.39
N GLY A 511 -67.16 43.62 -28.74
CA GLY A 511 -66.79 44.67 -29.69
C GLY A 511 -67.10 44.37 -31.16
N TYR A 512 -68.03 43.45 -31.44
CA TYR A 512 -68.49 43.08 -32.79
C TYR A 512 -69.88 43.64 -33.08
N ARG A 513 -70.25 43.74 -34.36
CA ARG A 513 -71.55 44.27 -34.83
C ARG A 513 -72.27 43.26 -35.71
N ALA A 514 -73.55 43.51 -35.96
CA ALA A 514 -74.35 42.75 -36.92
C ALA A 514 -73.62 42.60 -38.28
N GLY A 515 -73.53 41.36 -38.76
CA GLY A 515 -72.81 40.97 -39.98
C GLY A 515 -71.40 40.41 -39.74
N ASP A 516 -70.85 40.54 -38.53
CA ASP A 516 -69.54 39.98 -38.17
C ASP A 516 -69.62 38.46 -37.93
N GLU A 517 -68.48 37.78 -38.14
CA GLU A 517 -68.27 36.41 -37.66
C GLU A 517 -67.16 36.41 -36.60
N ILE A 518 -67.47 35.87 -35.42
CA ILE A 518 -66.56 35.75 -34.29
C ILE A 518 -66.07 34.31 -34.22
N ARG A 519 -64.76 34.09 -34.41
CA ARG A 519 -64.14 32.81 -34.10
C ARG A 519 -63.63 32.85 -32.66
N TYR A 520 -63.99 31.87 -31.83
CA TYR A 520 -63.61 31.82 -30.42
C TYR A 520 -63.16 30.43 -30.00
N TRP A 521 -62.26 30.36 -29.02
CA TRP A 521 -61.81 29.13 -28.37
C TRP A 521 -61.35 29.43 -26.94
N ILE A 522 -61.26 28.38 -26.13
CA ILE A 522 -60.71 28.48 -24.79
C ILE A 522 -59.27 28.01 -24.85
N GLU A 523 -58.35 28.80 -24.29
CA GLU A 523 -56.95 28.41 -24.09
C GLU A 523 -56.68 28.31 -22.59
N ALA A 524 -56.09 27.19 -22.19
CA ALA A 524 -55.59 26.96 -20.84
C ALA A 524 -54.06 26.85 -20.88
N VAL A 525 -53.41 27.44 -19.89
CA VAL A 525 -51.95 27.47 -19.73
C VAL A 525 -51.62 26.92 -18.35
N ASP A 526 -50.66 26.00 -18.28
CA ASP A 526 -50.14 25.49 -17.01
C ASP A 526 -49.36 26.56 -16.25
N ASN A 527 -48.87 26.23 -15.05
CA ASN A 527 -48.11 27.15 -14.22
C ASN A 527 -46.59 27.06 -14.40
N LYS A 528 -46.10 26.40 -15.45
CA LYS A 528 -44.66 26.22 -15.69
C LYS A 528 -43.95 27.55 -15.94
N THR A 529 -42.76 27.66 -15.37
CA THR A 529 -41.92 28.86 -15.46
C THR A 529 -40.59 28.57 -16.17
N PRO A 530 -40.14 29.47 -17.07
CA PRO A 530 -40.80 30.70 -17.49
C PRO A 530 -42.02 30.45 -18.41
N ILE A 531 -42.96 31.39 -18.43
CA ILE A 531 -44.33 31.25 -19.02
C ILE A 531 -44.34 31.05 -20.55
N ASP A 532 -43.24 31.37 -21.23
CA ASP A 532 -43.02 31.11 -22.65
C ASP A 532 -42.82 29.60 -22.94
N THR A 533 -42.31 28.86 -21.96
CA THR A 533 -42.15 27.40 -22.01
C THR A 533 -43.33 26.62 -21.42
N ALA A 534 -44.37 27.33 -20.97
CA ALA A 534 -45.58 26.76 -20.38
C ALA A 534 -46.35 25.92 -21.40
N ASN A 535 -46.86 24.77 -20.96
CA ASN A 535 -47.69 23.96 -21.82
C ASN A 535 -49.05 24.62 -22.01
N ARG A 536 -49.57 24.54 -23.24
CA ARG A 536 -50.82 25.18 -23.64
C ARG A 536 -51.74 24.15 -24.27
N ALA A 537 -53.01 24.24 -23.95
CA ALA A 537 -54.05 23.51 -24.64
C ALA A 537 -55.16 24.45 -25.06
N SER A 538 -55.73 24.19 -26.24
CA SER A 538 -56.82 24.97 -26.80
C SER A 538 -57.94 24.06 -27.26
N THR A 539 -59.18 24.51 -27.07
CA THR A 539 -60.34 23.85 -27.65
C THR A 539 -60.35 24.04 -29.17
N ARG A 540 -61.12 23.20 -29.88
CA ARG A 540 -61.42 23.48 -31.29
C ARG A 540 -62.13 24.83 -31.40
N PRO A 541 -61.75 25.71 -32.34
CA PRO A 541 -62.44 26.98 -32.53
C PRO A 541 -63.88 26.79 -32.96
N ALA A 542 -64.79 27.51 -32.32
CA ALA A 542 -66.20 27.62 -32.68
C ALA A 542 -66.50 29.03 -33.24
N THR A 543 -67.63 29.18 -33.91
CA THR A 543 -67.99 30.41 -34.64
C THR A 543 -69.35 30.94 -34.18
N ILE A 544 -69.43 32.25 -33.95
CA ILE A 544 -70.71 32.96 -33.78
C ILE A 544 -70.92 33.89 -34.98
N ARG A 545 -72.06 33.77 -35.65
CA ARG A 545 -72.52 34.73 -36.65
C ARG A 545 -73.40 35.77 -35.98
N VAL A 546 -73.02 37.03 -36.11
CA VAL A 546 -73.71 38.13 -35.44
C VAL A 546 -74.87 38.61 -36.30
N LEU A 547 -76.11 38.43 -35.82
CA LEU A 547 -77.32 38.92 -36.45
C LEU A 547 -77.66 40.34 -35.97
N ALA A 548 -78.53 41.05 -36.69
CA ALA A 548 -79.03 42.35 -36.25
C ALA A 548 -79.81 42.24 -34.92
N ALA A 549 -79.73 43.28 -34.09
CA ALA A 549 -80.47 43.33 -32.83
C ALA A 549 -81.97 43.11 -33.03
N LEU A 550 -82.57 42.29 -32.14
CA LEU A 550 -84.01 42.15 -32.06
C LEU A 550 -84.59 43.50 -31.60
N ARG A 551 -85.43 44.14 -32.44
CA ARG A 551 -86.17 45.34 -32.03
C ARG A 551 -87.05 44.98 -30.82
N PRO A 552 -87.09 45.79 -29.75
CA PRO A 552 -88.00 45.53 -28.63
C PRO A 552 -89.45 45.46 -29.16
N GLN A 553 -90.13 44.33 -28.97
CA GLN A 553 -91.58 44.27 -29.17
C GLN A 553 -92.24 45.12 -28.08
N GLU A 554 -92.94 46.17 -28.49
CA GLU A 554 -93.83 46.94 -27.62
C GLU A 554 -94.85 46.00 -26.98
N GLN A 555 -94.82 45.94 -25.65
CA GLN A 555 -95.89 45.33 -24.86
C GLN A 555 -97.20 46.10 -25.13
N PRO A 556 -98.32 45.44 -25.50
CA PRO A 556 -99.58 46.13 -25.70
C PRO A 556 -100.09 46.68 -24.36
N LYS A 557 -100.39 47.99 -24.36
CA LYS A 557 -101.05 48.70 -23.25
C LYS A 557 -102.43 48.07 -22.97
N PRO A 558 -102.88 47.96 -21.70
CA PRO A 558 -104.23 47.53 -21.40
C PRO A 558 -105.22 48.68 -21.66
N ASP A 559 -106.22 48.43 -22.51
CA ASP A 559 -107.35 49.33 -22.74
C ASP A 559 -108.31 49.36 -21.54
N GLN A 560 -108.70 50.57 -21.14
CA GLN A 560 -109.78 50.85 -20.19
C GLN A 560 -111.06 51.24 -20.96
N ASN A 561 -112.21 50.80 -20.42
CA ASN A 561 -113.63 51.18 -20.68
C ASN A 561 -114.44 50.40 -21.74
N ALA A 562 -115.37 49.56 -21.25
CA ALA A 562 -116.82 49.67 -21.54
C ALA A 562 -117.67 48.87 -20.52
N GLU A 563 -118.69 49.53 -19.97
CA GLU A 563 -119.64 49.10 -18.94
C GLU A 563 -120.77 48.19 -19.45
N ALA A 564 -121.34 47.33 -18.58
CA ALA A 564 -122.80 47.10 -18.43
C ALA A 564 -123.14 46.25 -17.17
N LYS A 565 -124.05 46.77 -16.34
CA LYS A 565 -124.76 46.17 -15.17
C LYS A 565 -126.07 45.46 -15.63
N PRO A 566 -126.94 44.85 -14.77
CA PRO A 566 -126.79 44.08 -13.50
C PRO A 566 -127.75 42.84 -13.35
N GLN A 567 -127.72 42.20 -12.14
CA GLN A 567 -128.76 41.37 -11.44
C GLN A 567 -129.02 39.92 -11.95
N ASP A 568 -129.24 38.88 -11.15
CA ASP A 568 -129.67 38.67 -9.75
C ASP A 568 -129.06 37.36 -9.17
N GLU A 569 -129.00 37.25 -7.84
CA GLU A 569 -128.68 36.03 -7.07
C GLU A 569 -129.94 35.12 -6.95
N PRO A 570 -129.86 33.78 -6.70
CA PRO A 570 -129.53 33.31 -5.34
C PRO A 570 -128.89 31.91 -5.17
N GLN A 571 -128.31 31.72 -3.98
CA GLN A 571 -128.24 30.52 -3.12
C GLN A 571 -127.44 29.24 -3.53
N ASN A 572 -126.46 28.96 -2.66
CA ASN A 572 -125.80 27.71 -2.22
C ASN A 572 -126.66 26.40 -2.31
N PRO A 573 -126.11 25.16 -2.20
CA PRO A 573 -125.02 24.82 -1.28
C PRO A 573 -123.94 23.79 -1.67
N GLU A 574 -122.79 24.01 -1.01
CA GLU A 574 -121.85 23.03 -0.43
C GLU A 574 -121.35 21.88 -1.32
N GLN A 575 -120.10 22.03 -1.77
CA GLN A 575 -118.94 21.30 -1.21
C GLN A 575 -117.65 22.09 -1.44
#